data_AF-A0A931VTE2-F1
#
_entry.id   AF-A0A931VTE2-F1
#
_cell.length_a   1.000
_cell.length_b   1.000
_cell.length_c   1.000
_cell.angle_alpha   90.00
_cell.angle_beta   90.00
_cell.angle_gamma   90.00
#
_symmetry.space_group_name_H-M   'P 1'
#
loop_
_entity.id
_entity.type
_entity.pdbx_description
1 polymer ?
#
loop_
_entity_poly.entity_id
_entity_poly.type
_entity_poly.pdbx_seq_one_letter_code
_entity_poly.pdbx_strand_id
1 'polypeptide(L)'
;MKKFVVALGGNALIRPGERGTIEEQFAHMREAVAPAARLIRRVYQVVFTHGNGPIVGNLLLQTEAARDRAAPMPLYVCGAESQGEIGLLIQQT
;
A
#
# COMPACT_ATOMS: atom_id res chain seq x y z
N MET A 1 6.78 -11.82 25.21
CA MET A 1 5.89 -11.38 24.12
C MET A 1 6.60 -11.60 22.79
N LYS A 2 6.03 -12.39 21.87
CA LYS A 2 6.66 -12.67 20.55
C LYS A 2 6.28 -11.58 19.54
N LYS A 3 7.20 -11.26 18.64
CA LYS A 3 7.05 -10.26 17.57
C LYS A 3 7.04 -10.96 16.21
N PHE A 4 6.14 -10.54 15.33
CA PHE A 4 6.07 -10.96 13.94
C PHE A 4 6.22 -9.74 13.04
N VAL A 5 7.10 -9.84 12.05
CA VAL A 5 7.19 -8.86 10.96
C VAL A 5 6.53 -9.49 9.74
N VAL A 6 5.49 -8.85 9.22
CA VAL A 6 4.70 -9.32 8.09
C VAL A 6 4.92 -8.38 6.92
N ALA A 7 5.52 -8.89 5.84
CA ALA A 7 5.73 -8.15 4.62
C ALA A 7 4.55 -8.39 3.65
N LEU A 8 3.75 -7.35 3.43
CA LEU A 8 2.69 -7.33 2.43
C LEU A 8 3.32 -7.13 1.05
N GLY A 9 2.98 -7.99 0.09
CA GLY A 9 3.46 -7.84 -1.29
C GLY A 9 2.87 -6.59 -1.96
N GLY A 10 3.64 -5.89 -2.79
CA GLY A 10 3.14 -4.71 -3.52
C GLY A 10 1.98 -5.04 -4.48
N ASN A 11 1.99 -6.24 -5.07
CA ASN A 11 0.91 -6.76 -5.92
C ASN A 11 -0.31 -7.24 -5.12
N ALA A 12 -0.26 -7.15 -3.78
CA ALA A 12 -1.41 -7.43 -2.94
C ALA A 12 -2.42 -6.27 -2.96
N LEU A 13 -2.07 -5.10 -3.50
CA LEU A 13 -2.98 -3.95 -3.58
C LEU A 13 -3.64 -3.80 -4.95
N ILE A 14 -2.86 -3.98 -6.02
CA ILE A 14 -3.33 -3.96 -7.41
C ILE A 14 -2.89 -5.26 -8.07
N ARG A 15 -3.86 -6.06 -8.51
CA ARG A 15 -3.62 -7.34 -9.19
C ARG A 15 -3.53 -7.12 -10.72
N PRO A 16 -2.89 -8.03 -11.47
CA PRO A 16 -2.82 -7.93 -12.92
C PRO A 16 -4.20 -7.84 -13.57
N GLY A 17 -4.42 -6.82 -14.40
CA GLY A 17 -5.68 -6.61 -15.13
C GLY A 17 -6.71 -5.74 -14.40
N GLU A 18 -6.45 -5.34 -13.16
CA GLU A 18 -7.32 -4.42 -12.41
C GLU A 18 -7.05 -2.97 -12.76
N ARG A 19 -8.03 -2.11 -12.48
CA ARG A 19 -7.89 -0.66 -12.68
C ARG A 19 -7.08 0.01 -11.58
N GLY A 20 -7.02 -0.60 -10.40
CA GLY A 20 -6.32 -0.08 -9.23
C GLY A 20 -7.11 1.01 -8.50
N THR A 21 -8.45 0.96 -8.52
CA THR A 21 -9.27 1.94 -7.81
C THR A 21 -9.06 1.84 -6.31
N ILE A 22 -9.35 2.91 -5.57
CA ILE A 22 -9.16 2.91 -4.11
C ILE A 22 -10.04 1.85 -3.44
N GLU A 23 -11.23 1.57 -3.98
CA GLU A 23 -12.14 0.52 -3.51
C GLU A 23 -11.54 -0.89 -3.71
N GLU A 24 -10.94 -1.15 -4.87
CA GLU A 24 -10.23 -2.41 -5.15
C GLU A 24 -9.05 -2.57 -4.16
N GLN A 25 -8.26 -1.52 -3.97
CA GLN A 25 -7.14 -1.53 -3.04
C GLN A 25 -7.57 -1.78 -1.58
N PHE A 26 -8.67 -1.16 -1.13
CA PHE A 26 -9.25 -1.43 0.20
C PHE A 26 -9.74 -2.87 0.34
N ALA A 27 -10.40 -3.42 -0.67
CA ALA A 27 -10.85 -4.81 -0.66
C ALA A 27 -9.67 -5.77 -0.52
N HIS A 28 -8.61 -5.58 -1.31
CA HIS A 28 -7.43 -6.45 -1.22
C HIS A 28 -6.64 -6.27 0.06
N MET A 29 -6.53 -5.04 0.58
CA MET A 29 -5.87 -4.81 1.87
C MET A 29 -6.60 -5.56 3.01
N ARG A 30 -7.95 -5.54 3.03
CA ARG A 30 -8.75 -6.31 4.01
C ARG A 30 -8.44 -7.80 3.96
N GLU A 31 -8.42 -8.36 2.76
CA GLU A 31 -8.06 -9.77 2.56
C GLU A 31 -6.64 -10.08 3.03
N ALA A 32 -5.68 -9.18 2.71
CA ALA A 32 -4.27 -9.38 3.01
C ALA A 32 -3.95 -9.32 4.50
N VAL A 33 -4.60 -8.43 5.28
CA VAL A 33 -4.32 -8.28 6.71
C VAL A 33 -5.22 -9.13 7.61
N ALA A 34 -6.35 -9.64 7.11
CA ALA A 34 -7.26 -10.48 7.90
C ALA A 34 -6.58 -11.67 8.62
N PRO A 35 -5.60 -12.39 8.02
CA PRO A 35 -4.88 -13.46 8.73
C PRO A 35 -4.12 -12.97 9.97
N ALA A 36 -3.61 -11.74 9.96
CA ALA A 36 -2.86 -11.16 11.08
C ALA A 36 -3.74 -10.91 12.31
N ALA A 37 -5.06 -10.77 12.15
CA ALA A 37 -5.99 -10.68 13.28
C ALA A 37 -5.88 -11.90 14.22
N ARG A 38 -5.56 -13.09 13.69
CA ARG A 38 -5.33 -14.30 14.50
C ARG A 38 -4.05 -14.18 15.35
N LEU A 39 -3.02 -13.51 14.85
CA LEU A 39 -1.77 -13.29 15.58
C LEU A 39 -1.98 -12.28 16.71
N ILE A 40 -2.66 -11.17 16.41
CA ILE A 40 -2.98 -10.11 17.36
C ILE A 40 -3.82 -10.66 18.53
N ARG A 41 -4.85 -11.47 18.23
CA ARG A 41 -5.69 -12.14 19.25
C ARG A 41 -4.91 -13.08 20.18
N ARG A 42 -3.74 -13.57 19.76
CA ARG A 42 -2.85 -14.42 20.57
C ARG A 42 -1.82 -13.61 21.36
N VAL A 43 -2.01 -12.29 21.48
CA VAL A 43 -1.13 -11.36 22.22
C VAL A 43 0.30 -11.31 21.63
N TYR A 44 0.39 -11.45 20.31
CA TYR A 44 1.63 -11.20 19.58
C TYR A 44 1.66 -9.77 19.07
N GLN A 45 2.85 -9.17 19.06
CA GLN A 45 3.07 -7.90 18.37
C GLN A 45 3.27 -8.16 16.89
N VAL A 46 2.56 -7.43 16.04
CA VAL A 46 2.67 -7.51 14.59
C VAL A 46 3.16 -6.18 14.06
N VAL A 47 4.21 -6.21 13.26
CA VAL A 47 4.71 -5.07 12.47
C VAL A 47 4.44 -5.38 11.01
N PHE A 48 3.69 -4.51 10.35
CA PHE A 48 3.48 -4.61 8.91
C PHE A 48 4.54 -3.80 8.17
N THR A 49 5.09 -4.40 7.12
CA THR A 49 5.85 -3.71 6.07
C THR A 49 5.15 -3.97 4.75
N HIS A 50 5.48 -3.21 3.70
CA HIS A 50 4.85 -3.38 2.40
C HIS A 50 5.81 -3.08 1.26
N GLY A 51 5.55 -3.67 0.09
CA GLY A 51 6.01 -3.13 -1.17
C GLY A 51 5.09 -2.02 -1.67
N ASN A 52 5.54 -1.19 -2.61
CA ASN A 52 4.75 -0.08 -3.16
C ASN A 52 4.79 0.02 -4.69
N GLY A 53 5.41 -0.93 -5.40
CA GLY A 53 5.67 -0.86 -6.85
C GLY A 53 4.50 -0.37 -7.71
N PRO A 54 3.31 -1.00 -7.63
CA PRO A 54 2.15 -0.53 -8.38
C PRO A 54 1.71 0.89 -8.01
N ILE A 55 1.73 1.23 -6.71
CA ILE A 55 1.23 2.52 -6.19
C ILE A 55 2.19 3.66 -6.56
N VAL A 56 3.49 3.48 -6.32
CA VAL A 56 4.50 4.48 -6.69
C VAL A 56 4.61 4.65 -8.21
N GLY A 57 4.41 3.57 -8.98
CA GLY A 57 4.34 3.63 -10.43
C GLY A 57 3.15 4.47 -10.91
N ASN A 58 1.97 4.28 -10.32
CA ASN A 58 0.79 5.08 -10.66
C ASN A 58 0.96 6.56 -10.29
N LEU A 59 1.53 6.87 -9.12
CA LEU A 59 1.84 8.25 -8.71
C LEU A 59 2.83 8.92 -9.66
N LEU A 60 3.88 8.20 -10.08
CA LEU A 60 4.84 8.70 -11.05
C LEU A 60 4.16 8.96 -12.42
N LEU A 61 3.27 8.07 -12.86
CA LEU A 61 2.51 8.29 -14.10
C LEU A 61 1.61 9.53 -14.00
N GLN A 62 0.94 9.73 -12.86
CA GLN A 62 0.08 10.89 -12.63
C GLN A 62 0.88 12.20 -12.64
N THR A 63 2.03 12.24 -11.96
CA THR A 63 2.85 13.46 -11.90
C THR A 63 3.44 13.82 -13.26
N GLU A 64 3.90 12.81 -14.03
CA GLU A 64 4.37 13.03 -15.40
C GLU A 64 3.25 13.47 -16.34
N ALA A 65 2.06 12.88 -16.25
CA ALA A 65 0.90 13.27 -17.05
C ALA A 65 0.43 14.71 -16.75
N ALA A 66 0.68 15.20 -15.53
CA ALA A 66 0.29 16.54 -15.09
C ALA A 66 1.41 17.60 -15.27
N ARG A 67 2.57 17.25 -15.84
CA ARG A 67 3.78 18.11 -15.86
C ARG A 67 3.59 19.51 -16.45
N ASP A 68 2.64 19.68 -17.37
CA ASP A 68 2.34 20.97 -18.01
C ASP A 68 1.38 21.84 -17.17
N ARG A 69 0.85 21.30 -16.07
CA ARG A 69 -0.09 21.96 -15.15
C ARG A 69 0.42 22.05 -13.71
N ALA A 70 1.28 21.13 -13.30
CA ALA A 70 1.88 21.07 -11.97
C ALA A 70 3.34 20.60 -12.10
N ALA A 71 4.21 21.08 -11.21
CA ALA A 71 5.60 20.65 -11.19
C ALA A 71 5.69 19.14 -10.91
N PRO A 72 6.40 18.36 -11.74
CA PRO A 72 6.52 16.92 -11.54
C PRO A 72 7.32 16.63 -10.26
N MET A 73 6.86 15.65 -9.49
CA MET A 73 7.55 15.19 -8.30
C MET A 73 8.58 14.11 -8.65
N PRO A 74 9.78 14.14 -8.04
CA PRO A 74 10.77 13.10 -8.26
C PRO A 74 10.31 11.79 -7.60
N LEU A 75 10.80 10.65 -8.11
CA LEU A 75 10.39 9.31 -7.68
C LEU A 75 10.46 9.08 -6.15
N TYR A 76 11.43 9.67 -5.46
CA TYR A 76 11.53 9.52 -4.00
C TYR A 76 10.38 10.22 -3.24
N VAL A 77 9.82 11.31 -3.79
CA VAL A 77 8.63 11.97 -3.23
C VAL A 77 7.39 11.13 -3.49
N CYS A 78 7.21 10.61 -4.71
CA CYS A 78 6.13 9.65 -4.99
C CYS A 78 6.24 8.41 -4.10
N GLY A 79 7.47 7.99 -3.77
CA GLY A 79 7.74 6.94 -2.79
C GLY A 79 7.18 7.28 -1.41
N ALA A 80 7.42 8.49 -0.91
CA ALA A 80 6.87 8.97 0.36
C ALA A 80 5.33 9.08 0.32
N GLU A 81 4.75 9.62 -0.77
CA GLU A 81 3.30 9.69 -0.97
C GLU A 81 2.66 8.29 -0.93
N SER A 82 3.26 7.31 -1.60
CA SER A 82 2.78 5.93 -1.60
C SER A 82 2.76 5.30 -0.19
N GLN A 83 3.66 5.71 0.71
CA GLN A 83 3.63 5.24 2.11
C GLN A 83 2.43 5.82 2.87
N GLY A 84 2.03 7.06 2.56
CA GLY A 84 0.83 7.66 3.11
C GLY A 84 -0.44 6.93 2.64
N GLU A 85 -0.55 6.64 1.35
CA GLU A 85 -1.67 5.89 0.77
C GLU A 85 -1.77 4.48 1.36
N ILE A 86 -0.66 3.72 1.34
CA ILE A 86 -0.66 2.34 1.85
C ILE A 86 -0.83 2.30 3.37
N GLY A 87 -0.25 3.25 4.09
CA GLY A 87 -0.43 3.40 5.53
C GLY A 87 -1.90 3.63 5.90
N LEU A 88 -2.59 4.50 5.14
CA LEU A 88 -4.03 4.72 5.29
C LEU A 88 -4.81 3.42 5.06
N LEU A 89 -4.51 2.69 3.98
CA LEU A 89 -5.17 1.44 3.66
C LEU A 89 -5.01 0.42 4.78
N ILE A 90 -3.79 0.25 5.33
CA ILE A 90 -3.54 -0.67 6.45
C ILE A 90 -4.30 -0.24 7.72
N GLN A 91 -4.36 1.06 7.99
CA GLN A 91 -4.97 1.59 9.23
C GLN A 91 -6.51 1.62 9.20
N GLN A 92 -7.13 1.74 8.03
CA GLN A 92 -8.58 1.93 7.86
C GLN A 92 -9.31 0.66 7.38
N THR A 93 -8.64 -0.49 7.48
CA THR A 93 -9.14 -1.81 7.07
C THR A 93 -9.31 -2.71 8.28
#